data_AF-A0A5J4Q3G9-F1
#
_entry.id   AF-A0A5J4Q3G9-F1
#
_cell.length_a   1.000
_cell.length_b   1.000
_cell.length_c   1.000
_cell.angle_alpha   90.00
_cell.angle_beta   90.00
_cell.angle_gamma   90.00
#
_symmetry.space_group_name_H-M   'P 1'
#
loop_
_entity.id
_entity.type
_entity.pdbx_description
1 polymer ?
#
loop_
_entity_poly.entity_id
_entity_poly.type
_entity_poly.pdbx_seq_one_letter_code
_entity_poly.pdbx_strand_id
1 'polypeptide(L)'
;MDGILFDVDTALIASSVGVPTDYPEDAPARTHKPLLQSLDEVDQLTDKDISSDRRIQHSVETIRIMKKYFGDEIWLRGNCDQAPFSLACAMRSPALFMMDMLTDEEHSLQLIEWSVGICKQFVRLMVEAGSDMVSHGDSLAGPDMVSPEMYAKFAVPSELTMIEEAHHCGVPYLYYNR
;
A
#
# COMPACT_ATOMS: atom_id res chain seq x y z
N MET A 1 -1.12 -6.81 -27.41
CA MET A 1 -1.08 -6.62 -25.95
C MET A 1 -1.12 -5.13 -25.75
N ASP A 2 -2.14 -4.63 -25.05
CA ASP A 2 -2.44 -3.18 -25.01
C ASP A 2 -1.97 -2.52 -23.70
N GLY A 3 -1.61 -3.33 -22.69
CA GLY A 3 -1.03 -2.85 -21.45
C GLY A 3 -0.29 -3.93 -20.67
N ILE A 4 0.54 -3.49 -19.72
CA ILE A 4 1.29 -4.33 -18.79
C ILE A 4 0.94 -3.90 -17.37
N LEU A 5 0.64 -4.87 -16.51
CA LEU A 5 0.63 -4.70 -15.07
C LEU A 5 2.01 -5.05 -14.53
N PHE A 6 2.67 -4.08 -13.91
CA PHE A 6 3.86 -4.32 -13.12
C PHE A 6 3.48 -4.61 -11.67
N ASP A 7 3.94 -5.74 -11.15
CA ASP A 7 3.74 -6.15 -9.77
C ASP A 7 4.96 -6.97 -9.30
N VAL A 8 5.25 -6.94 -8.00
CA VAL A 8 6.41 -7.63 -7.41
C VAL A 8 5.94 -8.67 -6.40
N ASP A 9 5.27 -8.22 -5.34
CA ASP A 9 4.73 -9.05 -4.27
C ASP A 9 3.76 -8.24 -3.38
N THR A 10 3.23 -8.90 -2.35
CA THR A 10 2.18 -8.38 -1.45
C THR A 10 2.70 -7.74 -0.15
N ALA A 11 4.01 -7.65 0.06
CA ALA A 11 4.63 -7.14 1.29
C ALA A 11 5.69 -6.06 1.03
N LEU A 12 5.73 -5.49 -0.18
CA LEU A 12 6.71 -4.50 -0.60
C LEU A 12 6.72 -3.28 0.32
N ILE A 13 5.58 -2.58 0.46
CA ILE A 13 5.48 -1.38 1.31
C ILE A 13 5.64 -1.74 2.79
N ALA A 14 5.04 -2.84 3.27
CA ALA A 14 5.24 -3.27 4.65
C ALA A 14 6.73 -3.47 4.98
N SER A 15 7.49 -4.11 4.08
CA SER A 15 8.92 -4.31 4.29
C SER A 15 9.72 -3.01 4.27
N SER A 16 9.37 -2.04 3.41
CA SER A 16 10.06 -0.74 3.34
C SER A 16 9.85 0.08 4.62
N VAL A 17 8.71 -0.09 5.28
CA VAL A 17 8.45 0.51 6.60
C VAL A 17 9.00 -0.28 7.78
N GLY A 18 9.63 -1.43 7.54
CA GLY A 18 10.33 -2.22 8.56
C GLY A 18 9.49 -3.32 9.20
N VAL A 19 8.30 -3.63 8.67
CA VAL A 19 7.55 -4.80 9.11
C VAL A 19 8.39 -6.06 8.84
N PRO A 20 8.53 -6.98 9.82
CA PRO A 20 9.20 -8.26 9.59
C PRO A 20 8.53 -9.08 8.48
N THR A 21 9.27 -9.30 7.39
CA THR A 21 8.78 -9.93 6.16
C THR A 21 9.65 -11.13 5.77
N ASP A 22 8.99 -12.22 5.42
CA ASP A 22 9.60 -13.41 4.83
C ASP A 22 9.52 -13.34 3.30
N TYR A 23 10.53 -13.89 2.63
CA TYR A 23 10.56 -14.05 1.17
C TYR A 23 10.79 -15.51 0.79
N PRO A 24 9.75 -16.36 0.85
CA PRO A 24 9.85 -17.76 0.44
C PRO A 24 10.18 -17.90 -1.05
N GLU A 25 10.84 -18.99 -1.44
CA GLU A 25 11.14 -19.25 -2.87
C GLU A 25 9.88 -19.63 -3.67
N ASP A 26 8.96 -20.39 -3.07
CA ASP A 26 7.78 -20.96 -3.74
C ASP A 26 6.45 -20.27 -3.35
N ALA A 27 6.50 -19.11 -2.69
CA ALA A 27 5.31 -18.39 -2.26
C ALA A 27 5.53 -16.86 -2.26
N PRO A 28 4.46 -16.05 -2.34
CA PRO A 28 4.57 -14.60 -2.22
C PRO A 28 5.20 -14.16 -0.90
N ALA A 29 5.80 -12.96 -0.92
CA ALA A 29 6.30 -12.32 0.29
C ALA A 29 5.18 -12.12 1.31
N ARG A 30 5.48 -12.35 2.58
CA ARG A 30 4.48 -12.26 3.65
C ARG A 30 5.05 -11.62 4.91
N THR A 31 4.22 -10.85 5.60
CA THR A 31 4.53 -10.38 6.95
C THR A 31 4.20 -11.48 7.95
N HIS A 32 5.02 -11.64 8.99
CA HIS A 32 4.86 -12.75 9.95
C HIS A 32 4.89 -12.31 11.42
N LYS A 33 5.26 -11.05 11.70
CA LYS A 33 5.19 -10.43 13.03
C LYS A 33 4.76 -8.98 12.90
N PRO A 34 4.04 -8.43 13.89
CA PRO A 34 3.74 -7.01 13.89
C PRO A 34 5.01 -6.19 14.08
N LEU A 35 5.04 -5.02 13.47
CA LEU A 35 6.00 -3.97 13.78
C LEU A 35 5.65 -3.32 15.13
N LEU A 36 4.37 -3.03 15.34
CA LEU A 36 3.84 -2.40 16.56
C LEU A 36 3.39 -3.45 17.58
N GLN A 37 4.00 -3.49 18.76
CA GLN A 37 3.64 -4.48 19.81
C GLN A 37 2.41 -4.06 20.60
N SER A 38 2.17 -2.76 20.76
CA SER A 38 0.90 -2.13 21.15
C SER A 38 0.43 -1.13 20.10
N LEU A 39 -0.88 -0.86 20.05
CA LEU A 39 -1.41 0.20 19.18
C LEU A 39 -0.96 1.59 19.65
N ASP A 40 -0.76 1.79 20.96
CA ASP A 40 -0.26 3.05 21.55
C ASP A 40 1.10 3.50 20.97
N GLU A 41 1.87 2.57 20.38
CA GLU A 41 3.13 2.89 19.71
C GLU A 41 2.94 3.77 18.46
N VAL A 42 1.70 3.91 17.96
CA VAL A 42 1.36 4.81 16.85
C VAL A 42 1.72 6.26 17.16
N ASP A 43 1.69 6.69 18.42
CA ASP A 43 2.07 8.04 18.86
C ASP A 43 3.57 8.34 18.68
N GLN A 44 4.37 7.28 18.58
CA GLN A 44 5.81 7.36 18.42
C GLN A 44 6.23 7.19 16.96
N LEU A 45 5.28 6.94 16.04
CA LEU A 45 5.57 6.86 14.63
C LEU A 45 6.01 8.23 14.11
N THR A 46 7.22 8.26 13.56
CA THR A 46 7.74 9.43 12.86
C THR A 46 7.49 9.30 11.36
N ASP A 47 7.65 10.41 10.65
CA ASP A 47 7.71 10.39 9.19
C ASP A 47 8.81 9.42 8.73
N LYS A 48 8.49 8.64 7.69
CA LYS A 48 9.41 7.67 7.11
C LYS A 48 9.49 7.87 5.61
N ASP A 49 10.72 8.02 5.12
CA ASP A 49 11.02 8.10 3.69
C ASP A 49 11.31 6.69 3.14
N ILE A 50 10.43 6.22 2.25
CA ILE A 50 10.60 4.92 1.59
C ILE A 50 11.36 5.00 0.26
N SER A 51 11.67 6.21 -0.22
CA SER A 51 12.28 6.42 -1.53
C SER A 51 13.67 5.79 -1.64
N SER A 52 14.39 5.63 -0.53
CA SER A 52 15.71 4.98 -0.51
C SER A 52 15.66 3.46 -0.31
N ASP A 53 14.48 2.88 -0.06
CA ASP A 53 14.35 1.43 0.11
C ASP A 53 14.73 0.68 -1.17
N ARG A 54 15.53 -0.38 -1.03
CA ARG A 54 16.09 -1.11 -2.17
C ARG A 54 15.01 -1.74 -3.04
N ARG A 55 13.97 -2.32 -2.44
CA ARG A 55 12.90 -3.00 -3.19
C ARG A 55 11.99 -1.97 -3.87
N ILE A 56 11.70 -0.87 -3.19
CA ILE A 56 10.99 0.27 -3.78
C ILE A 56 11.76 0.81 -4.99
N GLN A 57 13.08 1.02 -4.85
CA GLN A 57 13.93 1.48 -5.97
C GLN A 57 13.97 0.49 -7.13
N HIS A 58 13.95 -0.82 -6.86
CA HIS A 58 13.84 -1.82 -7.92
C HIS A 58 12.52 -1.71 -8.68
N SER A 59 11.40 -1.48 -7.98
CA SER A 59 10.10 -1.27 -8.60
C SER A 59 10.08 -0.02 -9.49
N VAL A 60 10.57 1.10 -8.96
CA VAL A 60 10.69 2.38 -9.66
C VAL A 60 11.57 2.25 -10.90
N GLU A 61 12.75 1.62 -10.79
CA GLU A 61 13.65 1.44 -11.92
C GLU A 61 13.07 0.50 -12.97
N THR A 62 12.31 -0.52 -12.57
CA THR A 62 11.64 -1.43 -13.51
C THR A 62 10.60 -0.68 -14.35
N ILE A 63 9.76 0.15 -13.74
CA ILE A 63 8.84 1.05 -14.46
C ILE A 63 9.61 1.96 -15.42
N ARG A 64 10.70 2.60 -14.95
CA ARG A 64 11.51 3.50 -15.77
C ARG A 64 12.09 2.81 -17.00
N ILE A 65 12.60 1.59 -16.84
CA ILE A 65 13.11 0.77 -17.94
C ILE A 65 11.98 0.42 -18.92
N MET A 66 10.81 -0.01 -18.42
CA MET A 66 9.66 -0.33 -19.27
C MET A 66 9.16 0.90 -20.04
N LYS A 67 9.00 2.05 -19.38
CA LYS A 67 8.57 3.29 -20.05
C LYS A 67 9.57 3.75 -21.09
N LYS A 68 10.88 3.64 -20.81
CA LYS A 68 11.93 3.93 -21.80
C LYS A 68 11.88 3.00 -23.02
N TYR A 69 11.55 1.73 -22.81
CA TYR A 69 11.52 0.73 -23.87
C TYR A 69 10.26 0.83 -24.74
N PHE A 70 9.09 0.95 -24.12
CA PHE A 70 7.79 0.97 -24.82
C PHE A 70 7.30 2.38 -25.19
N GLY A 71 7.80 3.43 -24.56
CA GLY A 71 7.28 4.79 -24.74
C GLY A 71 5.79 4.86 -24.40
N ASP A 72 4.99 5.37 -25.34
CA ASP A 72 3.53 5.46 -25.21
C ASP A 72 2.79 4.37 -26.02
N GLU A 73 3.51 3.36 -26.54
CA GLU A 73 2.91 2.27 -27.32
C GLU A 73 2.18 1.23 -26.45
N ILE A 74 2.59 1.08 -25.19
CA ILE A 74 2.02 0.13 -24.23
C ILE A 74 1.65 0.88 -22.95
N TRP A 75 0.42 0.69 -22.49
CA TRP A 75 -0.05 1.27 -21.24
C TRP A 75 0.53 0.56 -20.01
N LEU A 76 1.23 1.28 -19.15
CA LEU A 76 1.88 0.73 -17.96
C LEU A 76 1.06 1.03 -16.70
N ARG A 77 0.56 -0.03 -16.05
CA ARG A 77 -0.05 0.04 -14.72
C ARG A 77 0.97 -0.37 -13.66
N GLY A 78 1.34 0.56 -12.78
CA GLY A 78 2.16 0.28 -11.60
C GLY A 78 1.30 -0.18 -10.42
N ASN A 79 1.47 -1.43 -9.98
CA ASN A 79 0.84 -1.89 -8.74
C ASN A 79 1.57 -1.28 -7.53
N CYS A 80 0.82 -0.57 -6.70
CA CYS A 80 1.30 0.09 -5.49
C CYS A 80 0.89 -0.68 -4.23
N ASP A 81 0.82 -2.02 -4.28
CA ASP A 81 0.43 -2.79 -3.09
C ASP A 81 1.38 -2.56 -1.91
N GLN A 82 0.88 -2.29 -0.71
CA GLN A 82 -0.49 -2.48 -0.20
C GLN A 82 -1.27 -1.16 -0.06
N ALA A 83 -2.61 -1.22 -0.10
CA ALA A 83 -3.48 -0.10 0.29
C ALA A 83 -3.30 0.29 1.78
N PRO A 84 -3.69 1.52 2.19
CA PRO A 84 -3.44 2.02 3.56
C PRO A 84 -3.99 1.13 4.67
N PHE A 85 -5.22 0.62 4.54
CA PHE A 85 -5.80 -0.28 5.55
C PHE A 85 -5.02 -1.60 5.65
N SER A 86 -4.72 -2.22 4.51
CA SER A 86 -3.89 -3.43 4.46
C SER A 86 -2.46 -3.21 5.01
N LEU A 87 -1.88 -2.03 4.84
CA LEU A 87 -0.59 -1.68 5.44
C LEU A 87 -0.69 -1.54 6.97
N ALA A 88 -1.73 -0.87 7.48
CA ALA A 88 -2.00 -0.79 8.91
C ALA A 88 -2.16 -2.20 9.54
N CYS A 89 -2.91 -3.08 8.88
CA CYS A 89 -2.99 -4.49 9.26
C CYS A 89 -1.62 -5.18 9.24
N ALA A 90 -0.76 -4.90 8.26
CA ALA A 90 0.57 -5.49 8.22
C ALA A 90 1.46 -5.00 9.38
N MET A 91 1.35 -3.72 9.76
CA MET A 91 2.12 -3.12 10.86
C MET A 91 1.69 -3.66 12.24
N ARG A 92 0.39 -3.92 12.44
CA ARG A 92 -0.16 -4.35 13.73
C ARG A 92 -0.55 -5.84 13.81
N SER A 93 -0.47 -6.55 12.68
CA SER A 93 -1.12 -7.84 12.38
C SER A 93 -2.63 -7.72 12.19
N PRO A 94 -3.24 -8.42 11.21
CA PRO A 94 -4.68 -8.26 10.92
C PRO A 94 -5.58 -8.55 12.12
N ALA A 95 -5.32 -9.64 12.84
CA ALA A 95 -6.16 -10.06 13.96
C ALA A 95 -6.12 -9.07 15.13
N LEU A 96 -4.94 -8.54 15.48
CA LEU A 96 -4.83 -7.54 16.54
C LEU A 96 -5.44 -6.22 16.10
N PHE A 97 -5.17 -5.77 14.86
CA PHE A 97 -5.72 -4.52 14.35
C PHE A 97 -7.25 -4.53 14.30
N MET A 98 -7.86 -5.68 13.97
CA MET A 98 -9.33 -5.81 14.01
C MET A 98 -9.93 -5.64 15.39
N MET A 99 -9.25 -6.15 16.43
CA MET A 99 -9.67 -5.94 17.81
C MET A 99 -9.46 -4.49 18.23
N ASP A 100 -8.31 -3.93 17.86
CA ASP A 100 -7.92 -2.55 18.13
C ASP A 100 -8.96 -1.56 17.57
N MET A 101 -9.46 -1.76 16.34
CA MET A 101 -10.50 -0.89 15.75
C MET A 101 -11.81 -0.85 16.56
N LEU A 102 -12.11 -1.89 17.34
CA LEU A 102 -13.31 -1.95 18.17
C LEU A 102 -13.10 -1.31 19.55
N THR A 103 -11.86 -1.27 20.04
CA THR A 103 -11.52 -0.82 21.40
C THR A 103 -10.86 0.54 21.44
N ASP A 104 -10.20 0.94 20.36
CA ASP A 104 -9.41 2.16 20.23
C ASP A 104 -9.43 2.67 18.78
N GLU A 105 -10.53 3.33 18.46
CA GLU A 105 -10.79 3.88 17.14
C GLU A 105 -9.82 5.01 16.76
N GLU A 106 -9.44 5.84 17.72
CA GLU A 106 -8.61 7.02 17.49
C GLU A 106 -7.22 6.62 16.99
N HIS A 107 -6.53 5.75 17.73
CA HIS A 107 -5.22 5.27 17.32
C HIS A 107 -5.29 4.36 16.08
N SER A 108 -6.40 3.66 15.87
CA SER A 108 -6.61 2.88 14.64
C SER A 108 -6.67 3.77 13.40
N LEU A 109 -7.43 4.87 13.46
CA LEU A 109 -7.50 5.87 12.39
C LEU A 109 -6.15 6.57 12.19
N GLN A 110 -5.43 6.85 13.28
CA GLN A 110 -4.08 7.44 13.21
C GLN A 110 -3.09 6.52 12.48
N LEU A 111 -3.14 5.20 12.73
CA LEU A 111 -2.28 4.25 12.03
C LEU A 111 -2.62 4.16 10.53
N ILE A 112 -3.90 4.23 10.19
CA ILE A 112 -4.36 4.26 8.79
C ILE A 112 -3.89 5.55 8.11
N GLU A 113 -4.01 6.71 8.76
CA GLU A 113 -3.54 7.99 8.21
C GLU A 113 -2.01 7.99 8.02
N TRP A 114 -1.26 7.45 8.98
CA TRP A 114 0.19 7.27 8.80
C TRP A 114 0.50 6.39 7.58
N SER A 115 -0.28 5.31 7.41
CA SER A 115 -0.16 4.40 6.26
C SER A 115 -0.49 5.09 4.93
N VAL A 116 -1.48 6.00 4.89
CA VAL A 116 -1.78 6.85 3.73
C VAL A 116 -0.53 7.64 3.32
N GLY A 117 0.18 8.24 4.28
CA GLY A 117 1.40 9.00 4.00
C GLY A 117 2.46 8.18 3.27
N ILE A 118 2.63 6.91 3.64
CA ILE A 118 3.55 5.97 2.98
C ILE A 118 3.06 5.59 1.58
N CYS A 119 1.79 5.21 1.44
CA CYS A 119 1.22 4.83 0.15
C CYS A 119 1.29 5.98 -0.87
N LYS A 120 1.07 7.24 -0.43
CA LYS A 120 1.23 8.44 -1.27
C LYS A 120 2.65 8.59 -1.80
N GLN A 121 3.67 8.36 -0.96
CA GLN A 121 5.06 8.40 -1.42
C GLN A 121 5.29 7.38 -2.53
N PHE A 122 4.77 6.16 -2.39
CA PHE A 122 4.99 5.13 -3.41
C PHE A 122 4.27 5.45 -4.72
N VAL A 123 3.02 5.93 -4.66
CA VAL A 123 2.28 6.40 -5.83
C VAL A 123 3.07 7.45 -6.59
N ARG A 124 3.57 8.49 -5.90
CA ARG A 124 4.36 9.55 -6.52
C ARG A 124 5.60 9.00 -7.22
N LEU A 125 6.36 8.14 -6.55
CA LEU A 125 7.56 7.51 -7.12
C LEU A 125 7.25 6.69 -8.38
N MET A 126 6.14 5.93 -8.37
CA MET A 126 5.73 5.09 -9.50
C MET A 126 5.23 5.91 -10.69
N VAL A 127 4.52 7.01 -10.44
CA VAL A 127 4.09 7.95 -11.49
C VAL A 127 5.28 8.70 -12.07
N GLU A 128 6.17 9.23 -11.23
CA GLU A 128 7.42 9.90 -11.65
C GLU A 128 8.33 8.97 -12.48
N ALA A 129 8.29 7.66 -12.23
CA ALA A 129 9.00 6.66 -13.03
C ALA A 129 8.40 6.45 -14.43
N GLY A 130 7.15 6.86 -14.64
CA GLY A 130 6.44 6.75 -15.92
C GLY A 130 5.28 5.75 -15.93
N SER A 131 4.71 5.39 -14.78
CA SER A 131 3.45 4.63 -14.77
C SER A 131 2.33 5.49 -15.37
N ASP A 132 1.62 4.98 -16.37
CA ASP A 132 0.47 5.68 -16.97
C ASP A 132 -0.77 5.61 -16.06
N MET A 133 -0.77 4.68 -15.12
CA MET A 133 -1.83 4.42 -14.15
C MET A 133 -1.25 3.72 -12.92
N VAL A 134 -1.86 3.92 -11.75
CA VAL A 134 -1.51 3.18 -10.54
C VAL A 134 -2.71 2.45 -9.94
N SER A 135 -2.45 1.51 -9.05
CA SER A 135 -3.49 0.76 -8.35
C SER A 135 -3.07 0.29 -6.98
N HIS A 136 -4.03 0.09 -6.07
CA HIS A 136 -3.83 -0.69 -4.86
C HIS A 136 -4.88 -1.79 -4.76
N GLY A 137 -4.46 -2.92 -4.19
CA GLY A 137 -5.28 -3.96 -3.64
C GLY A 137 -5.44 -3.80 -2.14
N ASP A 138 -6.66 -4.04 -1.65
CA ASP A 138 -6.97 -3.97 -0.22
C ASP A 138 -7.77 -5.18 0.26
N SER A 139 -7.21 -6.38 0.10
CA SER A 139 -7.89 -7.63 0.46
C SER A 139 -8.32 -7.70 1.93
N LEU A 140 -7.67 -6.94 2.82
CA LEU A 140 -7.99 -6.96 4.26
C LEU A 140 -9.16 -6.04 4.61
N ALA A 141 -9.50 -5.09 3.74
CA ALA A 141 -10.71 -4.28 3.85
C ALA A 141 -11.93 -4.97 3.21
N GLY A 142 -11.80 -6.22 2.75
CA GLY A 142 -12.87 -6.96 2.08
C GLY A 142 -14.04 -7.33 2.99
N PRO A 143 -15.20 -7.65 2.40
CA PRO A 143 -16.42 -8.00 3.15
C PRO A 143 -16.27 -9.28 3.98
N ASP A 144 -15.30 -10.14 3.63
CA ASP A 144 -14.95 -11.34 4.40
C ASP A 144 -14.19 -11.02 5.70
N MET A 145 -13.63 -9.81 5.79
CA MET A 145 -12.74 -9.38 6.87
C MET A 145 -13.38 -8.31 7.77
N VAL A 146 -14.13 -7.37 7.21
CA VAL A 146 -14.76 -6.27 7.94
C VAL A 146 -16.23 -6.07 7.54
N SER A 147 -17.05 -5.62 8.48
CA SER A 147 -18.45 -5.29 8.18
C SER A 147 -18.56 -4.05 7.28
N PRO A 148 -19.67 -3.85 6.54
CA PRO A 148 -19.85 -2.65 5.72
C PRO A 148 -19.72 -1.33 6.49
N GLU A 149 -20.12 -1.31 7.77
CA GLU A 149 -19.98 -0.14 8.63
C GLU A 149 -18.51 0.14 8.99
N MET A 150 -17.76 -0.90 9.35
CA MET A 150 -16.32 -0.78 9.62
C MET A 150 -15.55 -0.38 8.35
N TYR A 151 -15.88 -0.98 7.20
CA TYR A 151 -15.29 -0.63 5.91
C TYR A 151 -15.52 0.85 5.57
N ALA A 152 -16.77 1.33 5.66
CA ALA A 152 -17.11 2.72 5.39
C ALA A 152 -16.37 3.71 6.29
N LYS A 153 -16.04 3.28 7.51
CA LYS A 153 -15.39 4.11 8.52
C LYS A 153 -13.87 4.12 8.43
N PHE A 154 -13.25 2.94 8.31
CA PHE A 154 -11.80 2.78 8.43
C PHE A 154 -11.08 2.68 7.09
N ALA A 155 -11.71 2.13 6.04
CA ALA A 155 -11.06 1.94 4.75
C ALA A 155 -11.38 3.05 3.75
N VAL A 156 -12.68 3.33 3.54
CA VAL A 156 -13.17 4.25 2.48
C VAL A 156 -12.51 5.64 2.52
N PRO A 157 -12.33 6.33 3.66
CA PRO A 157 -11.69 7.65 3.66
C PRO A 157 -10.26 7.61 3.12
N SER A 158 -9.49 6.58 3.47
CA SER A 158 -8.13 6.40 2.99
C SER A 158 -8.08 6.07 1.50
N GLU A 159 -9.04 5.28 0.99
CA GLU A 159 -9.15 4.95 -0.43
C GLU A 159 -9.46 6.17 -1.29
N LEU A 160 -10.42 6.99 -0.86
CA LEU A 160 -10.74 8.25 -1.54
C LEU A 160 -9.52 9.17 -1.57
N THR A 161 -8.80 9.26 -0.46
CA THR A 161 -7.54 10.02 -0.39
C THR A 161 -6.49 9.51 -1.39
N MET A 162 -6.38 8.19 -1.58
CA MET A 162 -5.44 7.61 -2.56
C MET A 162 -5.88 7.85 -4.01
N ILE A 163 -7.19 7.83 -4.29
CA ILE A 163 -7.74 8.20 -5.61
C ILE A 163 -7.40 9.65 -5.93
N GLU A 164 -7.65 10.56 -4.98
CA GLU A 164 -7.33 11.99 -5.13
C GLU A 164 -5.83 12.21 -5.37
N GLU A 165 -4.96 11.52 -4.63
CA GLU A 165 -3.51 11.61 -4.83
C GLU A 165 -3.10 11.20 -6.25
N ALA A 166 -3.57 10.06 -6.74
CA ALA A 166 -3.24 9.60 -8.09
C ALA A 166 -3.73 10.59 -9.17
N HIS A 167 -4.94 11.14 -9.01
CA HIS A 167 -5.45 12.18 -9.89
C HIS A 167 -4.63 13.47 -9.81
N HIS A 168 -4.16 13.88 -8.63
CA HIS A 168 -3.24 15.01 -8.47
C HIS A 168 -1.90 14.76 -9.17
N CYS A 169 -1.42 13.51 -9.19
CA CYS A 169 -0.24 13.10 -9.98
C CYS A 169 -0.52 12.99 -11.49
N GLY A 170 -1.77 13.18 -11.93
CA GLY A 170 -2.14 13.22 -13.34
C GLY A 170 -2.42 11.86 -13.98
N VAL A 171 -2.63 10.80 -13.18
CA VAL A 171 -2.87 9.44 -13.68
C VAL A 171 -4.20 8.87 -13.18
N PRO A 172 -4.84 7.96 -13.93
CA PRO A 172 -5.97 7.19 -13.42
C PRO A 172 -5.58 6.26 -12.26
N TYR A 173 -6.59 5.90 -11.46
CA TYR A 173 -6.45 4.99 -10.33
C TYR A 173 -7.39 3.79 -10.47
N LEU A 174 -6.90 2.59 -10.16
CA LEU A 174 -7.76 1.41 -9.94
C LEU A 174 -7.63 0.93 -8.50
N TYR A 175 -8.76 0.98 -7.81
CA TYR A 175 -8.94 0.29 -6.56
C TYR A 175 -9.54 -1.10 -6.82
N TYR A 176 -9.04 -2.12 -6.13
CA TYR A 176 -9.70 -3.41 -6.11
C TYR A 176 -9.65 -4.03 -4.71
N ASN A 177 -10.84 -4.33 -4.20
CA ASN A 177 -11.05 -5.08 -2.99
C ASN A 177 -11.54 -6.47 -3.41
N ARG A 178 -10.87 -7.53 -2.97
CA ARG A 178 -11.22 -8.91 -3.32
C ARG A 178 -12.00 -9.56 -2.20
#